data_AF-A0A955I7Z2-F1
#
_entry.id   AF-A0A955I7Z2-F1
#
_cell.length_a   1.000
_cell.length_b   1.000
_cell.length_c   1.000
_cell.angle_alpha   90.00
_cell.angle_beta   90.00
_cell.angle_gamma   90.00
#
_symmetry.space_group_name_H-M   'P 1'
#
loop_
_entity.id
_entity.type
_entity.pdbx_description
1 polymer ?
#
loop_
_entity_poly.entity_id
_entity_poly.type
_entity_poly.pdbx_seq_one_letter_code
_entity_poly.pdbx_strand_id
1 'polypeptide(L)'
;MSDVERVKQALSITEVVGSYVELKNAGSNFRGLCPFHNEKTPSFMVNPTLQIYKCFGCGKGGDAISFIQEIERLSFPEALKKGAEMAGITLENDFQKDPKKEEEKARAYKAHELAAKYYHHILTTHKMGEPGRKYAQSRGLSAVEITKFQFGFAPKNYTNLKNFLNKKTFTDEELIKFGLLAEQKGKIIDKFRNRLLQPIFSETGEVIGFSGRYIEKSEYAPKYLNSPETIIFSKNENLYSLFHAKESIRKNKFVILVEGNLDVVSSHRVGIENIVAPLGTAFTREQAKKMKRYTDKVYFCFDSDNAGTSALVRSIPYLEDLEISHKVINLGDFQDSDEVINKDPKKWNELIENAEDTVSYLNQKFSEGLDLGTAEGKKSFQQKIIPVLKSIKNKTAQEHYIKDVSLILETNQENLTDVVNNTKVLLQPAIDENIQDKGKKEPIISSEYYLLALILQNEFIEILGTFPENMIESETLNKICIKLSHIHPSELENELKKLNKEEDISRALELILTYDTSSIGHPEEEIDRLFTRIYKKYLQTEIMHLRKEIAIKDNAEELLLQLKDYTEELKSL
;
A
#
# COMPACT_ATOMS: atom_id res chain seq x y z
N MET A 1 20.23 18.51 31.51
CA MET A 1 19.72 19.48 30.52
C MET A 1 19.81 18.78 29.18
N SER A 2 18.70 18.67 28.45
CA SER A 2 18.70 18.01 27.14
C SER A 2 19.53 18.81 26.13
N ASP A 3 20.04 18.14 25.10
CA ASP A 3 20.75 18.79 24.00
C ASP A 3 19.90 19.86 23.29
N VAL A 4 18.59 19.62 23.17
CA VAL A 4 17.63 20.59 22.64
C VAL A 4 17.62 21.86 23.47
N GLU A 5 17.56 21.74 24.80
CA GLU A 5 17.58 22.88 25.71
C GLU A 5 18.92 23.61 25.67
N ARG A 6 20.04 22.87 25.63
CA ARG A 6 21.40 23.44 25.53
C ARG A 6 21.54 24.32 24.28
N VAL A 7 21.12 23.81 23.12
CA VAL A 7 21.18 24.56 21.87
C VAL A 7 20.23 25.75 21.89
N LYS A 8 18.98 25.58 22.35
CA LYS A 8 18.01 26.69 22.42
C LYS A 8 18.45 27.81 23.35
N GLN A 9 19.15 27.49 24.45
CA GLN A 9 19.66 28.50 25.39
C GLN A 9 20.88 29.25 24.86
N ALA A 10 21.71 28.59 24.04
CA ALA A 10 22.91 29.20 23.48
C ALA A 10 22.65 30.03 22.22
N LEU A 11 21.57 29.74 21.49
CA LEU A 11 21.20 30.50 20.30
C LEU A 11 20.56 31.84 20.67
N SER A 12 21.03 32.90 20.01
CA SER A 12 20.33 34.18 19.95
C SER A 12 19.42 34.20 18.72
N ILE A 13 18.10 34.28 18.93
CA ILE A 13 17.16 34.36 17.80
C ILE A 13 17.41 35.58 16.91
N THR A 14 17.93 36.67 17.48
CA THR A 14 18.21 37.90 16.73
C THR A 14 19.38 37.70 15.78
N GLU A 15 20.41 36.99 16.21
CA GLU A 15 21.57 36.64 15.38
C GLU A 15 21.20 35.60 14.32
N VAL A 16 20.44 34.57 14.71
CA VAL A 16 19.98 33.53 13.81
C VAL A 16 19.11 34.11 12.71
N VAL A 17 18.12 34.96 13.03
CA VAL A 17 17.29 35.59 11.99
C VAL A 17 18.11 36.62 11.20
N GLY A 18 18.94 37.41 11.88
CA GLY A 18 19.74 38.48 11.29
C GLY A 18 20.75 38.01 10.23
N SER A 19 21.12 36.73 10.23
CA SER A 19 21.97 36.15 9.18
C SER A 19 21.21 35.85 7.87
N TYR A 20 19.87 35.80 7.90
CA TYR A 20 19.04 35.55 6.71
C TYR A 20 18.24 36.79 6.27
N VAL A 21 17.89 37.67 7.20
CA VAL A 21 16.98 38.80 6.97
C VAL A 21 17.57 40.07 7.55
N GLU A 22 17.53 41.17 6.80
CA GLU A 22 17.89 42.48 7.31
C GLU A 22 16.87 42.94 8.37
N LEU A 23 17.33 43.03 9.62
CA LEU A 23 16.54 43.45 10.76
C LEU A 23 16.82 44.91 11.13
N LYS A 24 15.76 45.69 11.33
CA LYS A 24 15.81 47.09 11.78
C LYS A 24 15.25 47.20 13.18
N ASN A 25 15.85 48.05 14.00
CA ASN A 25 15.39 48.29 15.37
C ASN A 25 13.95 48.86 15.35
N ALA A 26 13.09 48.29 16.18
CA ALA A 26 11.71 48.67 16.40
C ALA A 26 11.38 48.69 17.90
N GLY A 27 12.13 49.49 18.67
CA GLY A 27 11.96 49.63 20.11
C GLY A 27 12.64 48.50 20.87
N SER A 28 11.87 47.73 21.64
CA SER A 28 12.37 46.52 22.33
C SER A 28 12.44 45.29 21.41
N ASN A 29 11.97 45.41 20.16
CA ASN A 29 11.95 44.34 19.17
C ASN A 29 12.75 44.76 17.92
N PHE A 30 12.97 43.80 17.03
CA PHE A 30 13.46 44.03 15.68
C PHE A 30 12.37 43.74 14.66
N ARG A 31 12.40 44.43 13.52
CA ARG A 31 11.46 44.24 12.41
C ARG A 31 12.17 44.07 11.08
N GLY A 32 11.61 43.25 10.19
CA GLY A 32 12.12 43.01 8.83
C GLY A 32 11.02 42.62 7.86
N LEU A 33 11.39 42.45 6.59
CA LEU A 33 10.52 41.80 5.62
C LEU A 33 10.50 40.29 5.91
N CYS A 34 9.32 39.68 5.85
CA CYS A 34 9.18 38.26 6.11
C CYS A 34 9.86 37.44 5.00
N PRO A 35 10.74 36.49 5.35
CA PRO A 35 11.38 35.64 4.35
C PRO A 35 10.47 34.52 3.82
N PHE A 36 9.29 34.34 4.42
CA PHE A 36 8.39 33.22 4.13
C PHE A 36 7.22 33.55 3.22
N HIS A 37 6.98 34.84 2.95
CA HIS A 37 5.96 35.28 2.01
C HIS A 37 6.36 36.64 1.43
N ASN A 38 5.86 36.96 0.23
CA ASN A 38 6.26 38.17 -0.46
C ASN A 38 5.45 39.37 0.04
N GLU A 39 6.13 40.38 0.59
CA GLU A 39 5.51 41.61 1.10
C GLU A 39 6.37 42.85 0.81
N LYS A 40 5.75 44.03 0.82
CA LYS A 40 6.45 45.32 0.63
C LYS A 40 6.64 46.10 1.94
N THR A 41 5.83 45.80 2.95
CA THR A 41 5.84 46.46 4.27
C THR A 41 6.31 45.46 5.31
N PRO A 42 7.32 45.78 6.15
CA PRO A 42 7.82 44.86 7.18
C PRO A 42 6.72 44.39 8.15
N SER A 43 6.38 43.11 8.12
CA SER A 43 5.45 42.49 9.10
C SER A 43 6.11 41.42 9.98
N PHE A 44 7.40 41.14 9.75
CA PHE A 44 8.18 40.18 10.50
C PHE A 44 8.80 40.84 11.74
N MET A 45 8.45 40.35 12.93
CA MET A 45 8.91 40.87 14.21
C MET A 45 9.74 39.81 14.94
N VAL A 46 10.86 40.22 15.53
CA VAL A 46 11.72 39.39 16.38
C VAL A 46 11.80 40.02 17.76
N ASN A 47 11.49 39.22 18.80
CA ASN A 47 11.57 39.64 20.19
C ASN A 47 12.79 38.98 20.85
N PRO A 48 13.86 39.74 21.16
CA PRO A 48 15.07 39.20 21.78
C PRO A 48 14.86 38.71 23.21
N THR A 49 13.95 39.32 23.96
CA THR A 49 13.69 38.95 25.36
C THR A 49 12.95 37.62 25.44
N LEU A 50 11.95 37.42 24.58
CA LEU A 50 11.15 36.19 24.53
C LEU A 50 11.79 35.09 23.68
N GLN A 51 12.89 35.39 22.96
CA GLN A 51 13.56 34.47 22.04
C GLN A 51 12.61 33.86 20.97
N ILE A 52 11.68 34.68 20.46
CA ILE A 52 10.69 34.27 19.43
C ILE A 52 10.61 35.26 18.27
N TYR A 53 10.19 34.75 17.11
CA TYR A 53 9.78 35.55 15.96
C TYR A 53 8.29 35.36 15.68
N LYS A 54 7.67 36.36 15.07
CA LYS A 54 6.31 36.29 14.55
C LYS A 54 6.16 37.19 13.34
N CYS A 55 5.61 36.64 12.27
CA CYS A 55 5.14 37.38 11.13
C CYS A 55 3.65 37.70 11.28
N PHE A 56 3.28 38.97 11.27
CA PHE A 56 1.88 39.40 11.35
C PHE A 56 1.16 39.32 10.00
N GLY A 57 1.88 39.27 8.87
CA GLY A 57 1.30 39.03 7.55
C GLY A 57 0.86 37.58 7.32
N CYS A 58 1.78 36.60 7.43
CA CYS A 58 1.50 35.19 7.12
C CYS A 58 1.25 34.29 8.35
N GLY A 59 1.34 34.83 9.56
CA GLY A 59 1.08 34.10 10.80
C GLY A 59 2.20 33.15 11.26
N LYS A 60 3.27 32.94 10.49
CA LYS A 60 4.40 32.10 10.91
C LYS A 60 5.10 32.68 12.15
N GLY A 61 5.51 31.82 13.07
CA GLY A 61 6.20 32.22 14.29
C GLY A 61 6.79 31.01 15.00
N GLY A 62 7.76 31.25 15.86
CA GLY A 62 8.46 30.21 16.60
C GLY A 62 9.76 30.70 17.21
N ASP A 63 10.59 29.76 17.64
CA ASP A 63 11.94 30.02 18.14
C ASP A 63 13.00 29.97 17.02
N ALA A 64 14.27 30.13 17.39
CA ALA A 64 15.40 30.11 16.46
C ALA A 64 15.50 28.78 15.67
N ILE A 65 15.22 27.63 16.29
CA ILE A 65 15.27 26.33 15.61
C ILE A 65 14.11 26.20 14.62
N SER A 66 12.91 26.61 15.03
CA SER A 66 11.73 26.63 14.16
C SER A 66 11.93 27.56 12.96
N PHE A 67 12.62 28.69 13.14
CA PHE A 67 13.01 29.57 12.03
C PHE A 67 13.93 28.86 11.03
N ILE A 68 14.98 28.16 11.51
CA ILE A 68 15.91 27.39 10.68
C ILE A 68 15.18 26.28 9.91
N GLN A 69 14.28 25.55 10.57
CA GLN A 69 13.44 24.52 9.92
C GLN A 69 12.66 25.11 8.75
N GLU A 70 12.00 26.25 8.97
CA GLU A 70 11.13 26.88 7.97
C GLU A 70 11.92 27.51 6.81
N ILE A 71 13.04 28.18 7.10
CA ILE A 71 13.80 28.90 6.08
C ILE A 71 14.63 27.97 5.19
N GLU A 72 15.14 26.88 5.77
CA GLU A 72 15.97 25.91 5.06
C GLU A 72 15.23 24.62 4.68
N ARG A 73 13.96 24.50 5.08
CA ARG A 73 13.13 23.32 4.86
C ARG A 73 13.74 22.05 5.45
N LEU A 74 14.34 22.20 6.63
CA LEU A 74 15.00 21.12 7.37
C LEU A 74 14.03 20.43 8.33
N SER A 75 14.23 19.13 8.54
CA SER A 75 13.60 18.41 9.64
C SER A 75 14.12 18.93 10.99
N PHE A 76 13.40 18.66 12.08
CA PHE A 76 13.82 19.10 13.42
C PHE A 76 15.24 18.65 13.80
N PRO A 77 15.65 17.38 13.58
CA PRO A 77 17.03 16.95 13.85
C PRO A 77 18.09 17.71 13.04
N GLU A 78 17.81 18.00 11.77
CA GLU A 78 18.73 18.72 10.89
C GLU A 78 18.86 20.19 11.28
N ALA A 79 17.74 20.84 11.61
CA ALA A 79 17.75 22.21 12.10
C ALA A 79 18.39 22.33 13.48
N LEU A 80 18.20 21.34 14.37
CA LEU A 80 18.87 21.29 15.66
C LEU A 80 20.38 21.14 15.50
N LYS A 81 20.85 20.27 14.59
CA LYS A 81 22.27 20.13 14.26
C LYS A 81 22.86 21.45 13.76
N LYS A 82 22.17 22.12 12.84
CA LYS A 82 22.61 23.43 12.32
C LYS A 82 22.64 24.49 13.42
N GLY A 83 21.62 24.52 14.28
CA GLY A 83 21.60 25.37 15.46
C GLY A 83 22.76 25.09 16.42
N ALA A 84 23.12 23.82 16.61
CA ALA A 84 24.26 23.43 17.44
C ALA A 84 25.59 23.89 16.83
N GLU A 85 25.77 23.78 15.52
CA GLU A 85 26.93 24.30 14.78
C GLU A 85 27.05 25.83 14.93
N MET A 86 25.94 26.57 14.79
CA MET A 86 25.91 28.03 14.98
C MET A 86 26.23 28.43 16.43
N ALA A 87 25.83 27.62 17.40
CA ALA A 87 26.07 27.84 18.83
C ALA A 87 27.42 27.29 19.33
N GLY A 88 28.20 26.60 18.49
CA GLY A 88 29.44 25.94 18.90
C GLY A 88 29.24 24.80 19.90
N ILE A 89 28.07 24.15 19.90
CA ILE A 89 27.70 23.04 20.79
C ILE A 89 27.86 21.71 20.08
N THR A 90 28.58 20.77 20.71
CA THR A 90 28.60 19.37 20.30
C THR A 90 27.40 18.63 20.90
N LEU A 91 26.56 18.04 20.03
CA LEU A 91 25.43 17.20 20.44
C LEU A 91 25.91 15.82 20.91
N GLU A 92 25.38 15.35 22.04
CA GLU A 92 25.54 14.04 22.62
C GLU A 92 24.60 13.02 21.94
N ASN A 93 25.18 12.15 21.09
CA ASN A 93 24.71 10.88 20.50
C ASN A 93 23.26 10.65 20.00
N ASP A 94 22.22 11.35 20.47
CA ASP A 94 20.84 11.17 19.99
C ASP A 94 20.59 11.85 18.63
N PHE A 95 21.46 12.77 18.21
CA PHE A 95 21.39 13.49 16.93
C PHE A 95 22.58 13.22 16.00
N GLN A 96 23.61 12.50 16.48
CA GLN A 96 24.68 12.03 15.61
C GLN A 96 24.20 10.78 14.89
N LYS A 97 23.81 10.94 13.63
CA LYS A 97 23.56 9.78 12.77
C LYS A 97 24.85 8.94 12.70
N ASP A 98 24.74 7.65 12.99
CA ASP A 98 25.85 6.70 12.87
C ASP A 98 26.53 6.87 11.49
N PRO A 99 27.82 7.28 11.45
CA PRO A 99 28.53 7.54 10.19
C PRO A 99 28.49 6.34 9.24
N LYS A 100 28.54 5.10 9.78
CA LYS A 100 28.44 3.89 8.96
C LYS A 100 27.06 3.75 8.34
N LYS A 101 26.01 4.07 9.11
CA LYS A 101 24.63 4.04 8.63
C LYS A 101 24.38 5.08 7.55
N GLU A 102 24.95 6.28 7.67
CA GLU A 102 24.83 7.32 6.63
C GLU A 102 25.64 6.97 5.37
N GLU A 103 26.85 6.40 5.52
CA GLU A 103 27.63 5.90 4.39
C GLU A 103 26.87 4.79 3.66
N GLU A 104 26.31 3.83 4.40
CA GLU A 104 25.47 2.78 3.83
C GLU A 104 24.25 3.36 3.10
N LYS A 105 23.57 4.33 3.70
CA LYS A 105 22.42 5.01 3.09
C LYS A 105 22.81 5.71 1.78
N ALA A 106 23.96 6.40 1.76
CA ALA A 106 24.48 7.05 0.56
C ALA A 106 24.81 6.02 -0.53
N ARG A 107 25.42 4.88 -0.17
CA ARG A 107 25.66 3.77 -1.10
C ARG A 107 24.35 3.17 -1.62
N ALA A 108 23.34 3.01 -0.78
CA ALA A 108 22.02 2.52 -1.18
C ALA A 108 21.37 3.44 -2.21
N TYR A 109 21.34 4.75 -1.98
CA TYR A 109 20.85 5.72 -2.96
C TYR A 109 21.63 5.64 -4.27
N LYS A 110 22.97 5.54 -4.20
CA LYS A 110 23.80 5.46 -5.41
C LYS A 110 23.52 4.21 -6.23
N ALA A 111 23.35 3.06 -5.57
CA ALA A 111 23.00 1.80 -6.23
C ALA A 111 21.64 1.90 -6.93
N HIS A 112 20.64 2.50 -6.28
CA HIS A 112 19.30 2.68 -6.85
C HIS A 112 19.27 3.68 -8.02
N GLU A 113 20.01 4.79 -7.92
CA GLU A 113 20.19 5.75 -9.02
C GLU A 113 20.76 5.05 -10.27
N LEU A 114 21.82 4.26 -10.09
CA LEU A 114 22.46 3.51 -11.18
C LEU A 114 21.55 2.41 -11.73
N ALA A 115 20.82 1.69 -10.87
CA ALA A 115 19.86 0.68 -11.28
C ALA A 115 18.71 1.28 -12.09
N ALA A 116 18.16 2.42 -11.67
CA ALA A 116 17.11 3.13 -12.40
C ALA A 116 17.59 3.54 -13.80
N LYS A 117 18.77 4.16 -13.88
CA LYS A 117 19.40 4.52 -15.17
C LYS A 117 19.63 3.29 -16.06
N TYR A 118 20.10 2.19 -15.47
CA TYR A 118 20.30 0.93 -16.18
C TYR A 118 18.99 0.41 -16.76
N TYR A 119 17.95 0.23 -15.94
CA TYR A 119 16.68 -0.31 -16.38
C TYR A 119 15.95 0.61 -17.37
N HIS A 120 16.05 1.93 -17.18
CA HIS A 120 15.51 2.91 -18.12
C HIS A 120 16.20 2.79 -19.49
N HIS A 121 17.54 2.76 -19.53
CA HIS A 121 18.30 2.55 -20.76
C HIS A 121 17.94 1.22 -21.46
N ILE A 122 17.75 0.15 -20.68
CA ILE A 122 17.31 -1.13 -21.23
C ILE A 122 15.95 -0.95 -21.93
N LEU A 123 14.96 -0.34 -21.27
CA LEU A 123 13.64 -0.13 -21.84
C LEU A 123 13.68 0.78 -23.06
N THR A 124 14.40 1.90 -23.03
CA THR A 124 14.30 2.92 -24.08
C THR A 124 15.17 2.63 -25.30
N THR A 125 16.33 1.99 -25.12
CA THR A 125 17.38 1.98 -26.14
C THR A 125 17.91 0.60 -26.44
N HIS A 126 18.09 -0.25 -25.42
CA HIS A 126 18.73 -1.55 -25.63
C HIS A 126 17.79 -2.56 -26.31
N LYS A 127 18.38 -3.49 -27.09
CA LYS A 127 17.63 -4.58 -27.76
C LYS A 127 16.86 -5.47 -26.78
N MET A 128 17.41 -5.70 -25.58
CA MET A 128 16.76 -6.51 -24.55
C MET A 128 15.49 -5.88 -23.99
N GLY A 129 15.25 -4.58 -24.21
CA GLY A 129 14.03 -3.91 -23.80
C GLY A 129 12.83 -4.10 -24.73
N GLU A 130 12.98 -4.77 -25.87
CA GLU A 130 11.90 -4.91 -26.85
C GLU A 130 10.61 -5.52 -26.25
N PRO A 131 10.66 -6.59 -25.44
CA PRO A 131 9.45 -7.12 -24.77
C PRO A 131 8.81 -6.09 -23.83
N GLY A 132 9.62 -5.36 -23.07
CA GLY A 132 9.16 -4.30 -22.19
C GLY A 132 8.49 -3.15 -22.93
N ARG A 133 9.04 -2.73 -24.08
CA ARG A 133 8.44 -1.68 -24.92
C ARG A 133 7.11 -2.12 -25.52
N LYS A 134 7.03 -3.35 -26.03
CA LYS A 134 5.76 -3.92 -26.55
C LYS A 134 4.69 -3.97 -25.47
N TYR A 135 5.06 -4.38 -24.25
CA TYR A 135 4.13 -4.40 -23.12
C TYR A 135 3.72 -2.99 -22.66
N ALA A 136 4.65 -2.04 -22.59
CA ALA A 136 4.34 -0.65 -22.25
C ALA A 136 3.37 -0.04 -23.26
N GLN A 137 3.59 -0.29 -24.56
CA GLN A 137 2.70 0.16 -25.63
C GLN A 137 1.30 -0.46 -25.53
N SER A 138 1.18 -1.76 -25.22
CA SER A 138 -0.13 -2.39 -25.04
C SER A 138 -0.89 -1.89 -23.81
N ARG A 139 -0.20 -1.24 -22.87
CA ARG A 139 -0.78 -0.52 -21.72
C ARG A 139 -0.96 0.97 -21.97
N GLY A 140 -0.80 1.44 -23.21
CA GLY A 140 -1.00 2.84 -23.59
C GLY A 140 0.07 3.80 -23.08
N LEU A 141 1.22 3.30 -22.61
CA LEU A 141 2.30 4.15 -22.11
C LEU A 141 3.07 4.81 -23.26
N SER A 142 3.01 6.13 -23.31
CA SER A 142 3.76 6.98 -24.23
C SER A 142 5.22 7.14 -23.82
N ALA A 143 6.07 7.58 -24.76
CA ALA A 143 7.46 7.93 -24.47
C ALA A 143 7.58 9.06 -23.44
N VAL A 144 6.60 9.97 -23.39
CA VAL A 144 6.55 11.08 -22.42
C VAL A 144 6.36 10.53 -21.01
N GLU A 145 5.42 9.61 -20.80
CA GLU A 145 5.20 8.98 -19.48
C GLU A 145 6.38 8.12 -19.06
N ILE A 146 6.91 7.31 -20.00
CA ILE A 146 8.10 6.49 -19.75
C ILE A 146 9.27 7.35 -19.28
N THR A 147 9.46 8.53 -19.89
CA THR A 147 10.53 9.46 -19.50
C THR A 147 10.23 10.15 -18.18
N LYS A 148 9.02 10.69 -18.01
CA LYS A 148 8.59 11.45 -16.82
C LYS A 148 8.70 10.62 -15.54
N PHE A 149 8.20 9.39 -15.57
CA PHE A 149 8.22 8.47 -14.44
C PHE A 149 9.45 7.56 -14.42
N GLN A 150 10.38 7.74 -15.38
CA GLN A 150 11.59 6.93 -15.54
C GLN A 150 11.34 5.42 -15.56
N PHE A 151 10.29 4.99 -16.26
CA PHE A 151 9.98 3.55 -16.40
C PHE A 151 11.20 2.81 -16.93
N GLY A 152 11.43 1.60 -16.41
CA GLY A 152 12.53 0.74 -16.82
C GLY A 152 12.06 -0.65 -17.18
N PHE A 153 12.97 -1.48 -17.69
CA PHE A 153 12.69 -2.88 -17.95
C PHE A 153 13.78 -3.77 -17.37
N ALA A 154 13.37 -4.73 -16.55
CA ALA A 154 14.21 -5.79 -16.06
C ALA A 154 14.11 -7.00 -16.99
N PRO A 155 15.18 -7.38 -17.72
CA PRO A 155 15.17 -8.56 -18.59
C PRO A 155 14.96 -9.87 -17.83
N LYS A 156 14.72 -10.96 -18.56
CA LYS A 156 14.52 -12.31 -17.99
C LYS A 156 15.80 -12.92 -17.40
N ASN A 157 16.98 -12.43 -17.80
CA ASN A 157 18.27 -12.93 -17.34
C ASN A 157 18.47 -12.75 -15.83
N TYR A 158 19.27 -13.63 -15.24
CA TYR A 158 19.39 -13.76 -13.79
C TYR A 158 20.41 -12.83 -13.12
N THR A 159 21.38 -12.26 -13.85
CA THR A 159 22.54 -11.58 -13.23
C THR A 159 22.96 -10.31 -13.97
N ASN A 160 22.07 -9.73 -14.76
CA ASN A 160 22.39 -8.59 -15.61
C ASN A 160 22.66 -7.32 -14.79
N LEU A 161 21.76 -7.00 -13.85
CA LEU A 161 21.96 -5.87 -12.94
C LEU A 161 23.13 -6.14 -12.01
N LYS A 162 23.21 -7.36 -11.44
CA LYS A 162 24.34 -7.81 -10.61
C LYS A 162 25.69 -7.50 -11.28
N ASN A 163 25.89 -8.01 -12.50
CA ASN A 163 27.16 -7.84 -13.22
C ASN A 163 27.46 -6.37 -13.54
N PHE A 164 26.41 -5.55 -13.77
CA PHE A 164 26.57 -4.12 -13.99
C PHE A 164 26.99 -3.38 -12.71
N LEU A 165 26.34 -3.63 -11.58
CA LEU A 165 26.62 -2.95 -10.31
C LEU A 165 27.92 -3.42 -9.66
N ASN A 166 28.30 -4.69 -9.82
CA ASN A 166 29.59 -5.18 -9.32
C ASN A 166 30.77 -4.48 -10.01
N LYS A 167 30.65 -4.17 -11.31
CA LYS A 167 31.62 -3.32 -12.05
C LYS A 167 31.64 -1.86 -11.55
N LYS A 168 30.65 -1.45 -10.75
CA LYS A 168 30.56 -0.15 -10.08
C LYS A 168 30.92 -0.26 -8.59
N THR A 169 31.67 -1.29 -8.19
CA THR A 169 32.25 -1.50 -6.85
C THR A 169 31.24 -1.80 -5.73
N PHE A 170 30.00 -2.17 -6.08
CA PHE A 170 29.04 -2.70 -5.11
C PHE A 170 29.29 -4.18 -4.86
N THR A 171 29.15 -4.61 -3.61
CA THR A 171 29.24 -6.04 -3.26
C THR A 171 27.88 -6.72 -3.37
N ASP A 172 27.87 -8.04 -3.54
CA ASP A 172 26.62 -8.80 -3.60
C ASP A 172 25.82 -8.66 -2.28
N GLU A 173 26.49 -8.62 -1.14
CA GLU A 173 25.89 -8.42 0.19
C GLU A 173 25.18 -7.08 0.30
N GLU A 174 25.81 -5.99 -0.15
CA GLU A 174 25.19 -4.67 -0.20
C GLU A 174 23.93 -4.68 -1.07
N LEU A 175 24.01 -5.27 -2.26
CA LEU A 175 22.91 -5.25 -3.22
C LEU A 175 21.73 -6.14 -2.79
N ILE A 176 21.98 -7.21 -2.01
CA ILE A 176 20.93 -7.97 -1.33
C ILE A 176 20.29 -7.11 -0.24
N LYS A 177 21.09 -6.45 0.61
CA LYS A 177 20.60 -5.57 1.68
C LYS A 177 19.79 -4.38 1.14
N PHE A 178 20.18 -3.85 -0.01
CA PHE A 178 19.49 -2.78 -0.72
C PHE A 178 18.27 -3.28 -1.53
N GLY A 179 17.98 -4.59 -1.52
CA GLY A 179 16.80 -5.16 -2.18
C GLY A 179 16.86 -5.20 -3.71
N LEU A 180 18.04 -5.03 -4.31
CA LEU A 180 18.27 -5.08 -5.75
C LEU A 180 18.58 -6.50 -6.24
N LEU A 181 19.19 -7.32 -5.39
CA LEU A 181 19.43 -8.75 -5.60
C LEU A 181 18.62 -9.60 -4.60
N ALA A 182 18.50 -10.88 -4.91
CA ALA A 182 17.91 -11.88 -4.04
C ALA A 182 18.76 -13.14 -4.05
N GLU A 183 18.74 -13.87 -2.94
CA GLU A 183 19.29 -15.22 -2.87
C GLU A 183 18.19 -16.25 -3.12
N GLN A 184 18.43 -17.19 -4.03
CA GLN A 184 17.53 -18.28 -4.36
C GLN A 184 18.32 -19.57 -4.56
N LYS A 185 18.06 -20.59 -3.72
CA LYS A 185 18.75 -21.90 -3.76
C LYS A 185 20.28 -21.77 -3.77
N GLY A 186 20.84 -20.91 -2.91
CA GLY A 186 22.28 -20.64 -2.80
C GLY A 186 22.88 -19.84 -3.97
N LYS A 187 22.04 -19.28 -4.86
CA LYS A 187 22.49 -18.43 -5.98
C LYS A 187 21.98 -17.01 -5.80
N ILE A 188 22.88 -16.04 -6.01
CA ILE A 188 22.56 -14.61 -5.98
C ILE A 188 22.15 -14.16 -7.37
N ILE A 189 20.92 -13.65 -7.48
CA ILE A 189 20.25 -13.29 -8.73
C ILE A 189 19.61 -11.90 -8.63
N ASP A 190 19.34 -11.28 -9.79
CA ASP A 190 18.60 -10.03 -9.88
C ASP A 190 17.20 -10.20 -9.26
N LYS A 191 16.81 -9.29 -8.35
CA LYS A 191 15.49 -9.35 -7.68
C LYS A 191 14.35 -9.24 -8.68
N PHE A 192 14.47 -8.29 -9.61
CA PHE A 192 13.49 -8.04 -10.65
C PHE A 192 13.90 -8.72 -11.95
N ARG A 193 13.01 -9.52 -12.52
CA ARG A 193 13.23 -10.23 -13.78
C ARG A 193 11.94 -10.28 -14.59
N ASN A 194 12.06 -10.05 -15.89
CA ASN A 194 10.97 -10.02 -16.87
C ASN A 194 9.82 -9.09 -16.43
N ARG A 195 10.16 -7.87 -16.00
CA ARG A 195 9.21 -6.92 -15.42
C ARG A 195 9.38 -5.53 -16.02
N LEU A 196 8.26 -4.88 -16.30
CA LEU A 196 8.21 -3.43 -16.48
C LEU A 196 8.33 -2.79 -15.09
N LEU A 197 9.39 -2.00 -14.89
CA LEU A 197 9.71 -1.39 -13.60
C LEU A 197 9.22 0.06 -13.54
N GLN A 198 8.61 0.38 -12.40
CA GLN A 198 8.18 1.70 -12.00
C GLN A 198 9.05 2.10 -10.80
N PRO A 199 10.00 3.04 -10.97
CA PRO A 199 10.79 3.54 -9.86
C PRO A 199 9.90 4.20 -8.81
N ILE A 200 10.24 3.96 -7.54
CA ILE A 200 9.63 4.61 -6.40
C ILE A 200 10.57 5.72 -5.96
N PHE A 201 10.06 6.94 -5.90
CA PHE A 201 10.82 8.13 -5.56
C PHE A 201 10.60 8.51 -4.10
N SER A 202 11.65 8.98 -3.45
CA SER A 202 11.55 9.76 -2.21
C SER A 202 10.82 11.08 -2.49
N GLU A 203 10.44 11.80 -1.44
CA GLU A 203 9.83 13.13 -1.59
C GLU A 203 10.77 14.18 -2.20
N THR A 204 12.08 13.93 -2.15
CA THR A 204 13.14 14.77 -2.70
C THR A 204 13.54 14.37 -4.12
N GLY A 205 13.10 13.20 -4.60
CA GLY A 205 13.26 12.77 -5.99
C GLY A 205 14.37 11.75 -6.24
N GLU A 206 14.99 11.21 -5.19
CA GLU A 206 15.88 10.06 -5.33
C GLU A 206 15.09 8.77 -5.50
N VAL A 207 15.59 7.85 -6.32
CA VAL A 207 15.01 6.50 -6.43
C VAL A 207 15.36 5.70 -5.18
N ILE A 208 14.34 5.18 -4.50
CA ILE A 208 14.46 4.42 -3.24
C ILE A 208 14.00 2.98 -3.38
N GLY A 209 13.34 2.62 -4.48
CA GLY A 209 12.89 1.27 -4.74
C GLY A 209 12.22 1.14 -6.10
N PHE A 210 11.64 -0.02 -6.36
CA PHE A 210 10.94 -0.30 -7.60
C PHE A 210 9.66 -1.10 -7.34
N SER A 211 8.64 -0.86 -8.17
CA SER A 211 7.50 -1.74 -8.35
C SER A 211 7.58 -2.36 -9.75
N GLY A 212 7.61 -3.68 -9.83
CA GLY A 212 7.79 -4.42 -11.08
C GLY A 212 6.55 -5.19 -11.48
N ARG A 213 5.94 -4.80 -12.61
CA ARG A 213 4.83 -5.54 -13.23
C ARG A 213 5.37 -6.65 -14.12
N TYR A 214 5.03 -7.90 -13.84
CA TYR A 214 5.36 -9.02 -14.70
C TYR A 214 4.65 -8.87 -16.05
N ILE A 215 5.40 -9.03 -17.15
CA ILE A 215 4.90 -8.72 -18.50
C ILE A 215 4.27 -9.92 -19.21
N GLU A 216 4.44 -11.13 -18.67
CA GLU A 216 3.84 -12.37 -19.18
C GLU A 216 2.69 -12.83 -18.26
N LYS A 217 1.82 -13.70 -18.75
CA LYS A 217 0.90 -14.44 -17.88
C LYS A 217 1.70 -15.53 -17.16
N SER A 218 1.55 -15.63 -15.86
CA SER A 218 2.17 -16.70 -15.07
C SER A 218 1.36 -16.93 -13.80
N GLU A 219 1.13 -18.19 -13.48
CA GLU A 219 0.53 -18.61 -12.21
C GLU A 219 1.55 -18.56 -11.06
N TYR A 220 2.85 -18.57 -11.38
CA TYR A 220 3.94 -18.65 -10.40
C TYR A 220 4.57 -17.29 -10.08
N ALA A 221 4.67 -16.40 -11.07
CA ALA A 221 5.28 -15.10 -10.88
C ALA A 221 4.22 -14.09 -10.43
N PRO A 222 4.39 -13.40 -9.28
CA PRO A 222 3.39 -12.45 -8.83
C PRO A 222 3.24 -11.32 -9.85
N LYS A 223 1.99 -10.93 -10.12
CA LYS A 223 1.63 -9.87 -11.07
C LYS A 223 2.45 -8.61 -10.80
N TYR A 224 2.50 -8.17 -9.53
CA TYR A 224 3.38 -7.09 -9.08
C TYR A 224 4.38 -7.61 -8.05
N LEU A 225 5.60 -7.06 -8.10
CA LEU A 225 6.65 -7.29 -7.10
C LEU A 225 7.21 -5.94 -6.69
N ASN A 226 7.14 -5.60 -5.40
CA ASN A 226 7.74 -4.38 -4.88
C ASN A 226 9.10 -4.68 -4.23
N SER A 227 9.97 -3.68 -4.19
CA SER A 227 11.19 -3.72 -3.36
C SER A 227 10.83 -4.14 -1.92
N PRO A 228 11.71 -4.90 -1.22
CA PRO A 228 11.56 -5.18 0.21
C PRO A 228 11.80 -3.91 1.04
N GLU A 229 11.54 -3.95 2.34
CA GLU A 229 11.96 -2.90 3.27
C GLU A 229 13.50 -2.77 3.25
N THR A 230 14.03 -1.54 3.26
CA THR A 230 15.47 -1.24 3.26
C THR A 230 15.76 0.01 4.09
N ILE A 231 17.04 0.35 4.25
CA ILE A 231 17.49 1.58 4.93
C ILE A 231 16.99 2.88 4.28
N ILE A 232 16.61 2.87 2.99
CA ILE A 232 16.09 4.05 2.27
C ILE A 232 14.63 3.93 1.87
N PHE A 233 13.98 2.79 2.10
CA PHE A 233 12.63 2.53 1.61
C PHE A 233 11.79 1.74 2.60
N SER A 234 10.63 2.31 2.90
CA SER A 234 9.55 1.61 3.60
C SER A 234 8.23 1.74 2.85
N LYS A 235 7.55 0.61 2.59
CA LYS A 235 6.23 0.60 1.93
C LYS A 235 5.19 1.32 2.77
N ASN A 236 5.24 1.14 4.08
CA ASN A 236 4.28 1.69 5.03
C ASN A 236 4.38 3.21 5.14
N GLU A 237 5.48 3.82 4.71
CA GLU A 237 5.67 5.26 4.77
C GLU A 237 5.57 5.93 3.40
N ASN A 238 5.88 5.24 2.31
CA ASN A 238 5.97 5.86 0.99
C ASN A 238 4.70 5.63 0.17
N LEU A 239 4.33 6.63 -0.62
CA LEU A 239 3.26 6.59 -1.60
C LEU A 239 3.88 6.71 -2.99
N TYR A 240 3.41 5.90 -3.92
CA TYR A 240 3.79 6.06 -5.32
C TYR A 240 3.36 7.43 -5.83
N SER A 241 4.21 8.06 -6.64
CA SER A 241 4.00 9.38 -7.25
C SER A 241 3.95 10.60 -6.34
N LEU A 242 4.11 10.47 -5.01
CA LEU A 242 4.05 11.64 -4.12
C LEU A 242 5.06 12.75 -4.54
N PHE A 243 6.26 12.37 -4.99
CA PHE A 243 7.25 13.30 -5.56
C PHE A 243 6.71 14.11 -6.75
N HIS A 244 6.03 13.46 -7.68
CA HIS A 244 5.47 14.10 -8.87
C HIS A 244 4.20 14.90 -8.54
N ALA A 245 3.43 14.44 -7.56
CA ALA A 245 2.13 15.00 -7.23
C ALA A 245 2.20 16.20 -6.28
N LYS A 246 3.24 16.32 -5.44
CA LYS A 246 3.28 17.27 -4.31
C LYS A 246 2.96 18.72 -4.67
N GLU A 247 3.44 19.23 -5.80
CA GLU A 247 3.15 20.62 -6.21
C GLU A 247 1.71 20.78 -6.68
N SER A 248 1.18 19.78 -7.41
CA SER A 248 -0.22 19.76 -7.82
C SER A 248 -1.16 19.62 -6.61
N ILE A 249 -0.79 18.81 -5.60
CA ILE A 249 -1.54 18.67 -4.35
C ILE A 249 -1.65 20.02 -3.65
N ARG A 250 -0.54 20.76 -3.49
CA ARG A 250 -0.56 22.09 -2.87
C ARG A 250 -1.41 23.09 -3.65
N LYS A 251 -1.31 23.08 -4.99
CA LYS A 251 -2.07 23.97 -5.86
C LYS A 251 -3.58 23.71 -5.77
N ASN A 252 -3.98 22.44 -5.83
CA ASN A 252 -5.38 22.03 -5.83
C ASN A 252 -5.99 21.93 -4.43
N LYS A 253 -5.15 21.86 -3.38
CA LYS A 253 -5.55 21.71 -1.96
C LYS A 253 -6.31 20.41 -1.66
N PHE A 254 -6.06 19.37 -2.45
CA PHE A 254 -6.48 18.00 -2.18
C PHE A 254 -5.58 17.01 -2.91
N VAL A 255 -5.53 15.77 -2.41
CA VAL A 255 -4.86 14.65 -3.06
C VAL A 255 -5.88 13.56 -3.38
N ILE A 256 -5.76 12.95 -4.55
CA ILE A 256 -6.53 11.78 -4.96
C ILE A 256 -5.73 10.53 -4.57
N LEU A 257 -6.36 9.61 -3.85
CA LEU A 257 -5.76 8.34 -3.45
C LEU A 257 -6.44 7.19 -4.22
N VAL A 258 -5.67 6.54 -5.08
CA VAL A 258 -6.10 5.37 -5.88
C VAL A 258 -5.41 4.09 -5.38
N GLU A 259 -5.88 2.92 -5.83
CA GLU A 259 -5.29 1.63 -5.45
C GLU A 259 -4.00 1.30 -6.20
N GLY A 260 -3.94 1.62 -7.49
CA GLY A 260 -2.88 1.16 -8.39
C GLY A 260 -1.91 2.24 -8.84
N ASN A 261 -0.66 1.85 -9.08
CA ASN A 261 0.34 2.75 -9.66
C ASN A 261 0.00 3.14 -11.12
N LEU A 262 -0.73 2.31 -11.86
CA LEU A 262 -1.10 2.61 -13.25
C LEU A 262 -2.22 3.67 -13.33
N ASP A 263 -3.14 3.68 -12.37
CA ASP A 263 -4.18 4.71 -12.21
C ASP A 263 -3.58 6.11 -12.06
N VAL A 264 -2.46 6.20 -11.33
CA VAL A 264 -1.69 7.44 -11.24
C VAL A 264 -1.21 7.86 -12.63
N VAL A 265 -0.60 6.95 -13.39
CA VAL A 265 0.00 7.30 -14.69
C VAL A 265 -1.07 7.70 -15.70
N SER A 266 -2.20 6.98 -15.76
CA SER A 266 -3.33 7.34 -16.62
C SER A 266 -3.90 8.71 -16.27
N SER A 267 -4.05 9.02 -14.98
CA SER A 267 -4.54 10.34 -14.53
C SER A 267 -3.57 11.48 -14.91
N HIS A 268 -2.27 11.27 -14.78
CA HIS A 268 -1.28 12.25 -15.23
C HIS A 268 -1.31 12.51 -16.75
N ARG A 269 -1.70 11.50 -17.56
CA ARG A 269 -1.84 11.64 -19.02
C ARG A 269 -2.87 12.69 -19.41
N VAL A 270 -3.92 12.86 -18.60
CA VAL A 270 -4.99 13.83 -18.82
C VAL A 270 -4.81 15.11 -18.00
N GLY A 271 -3.61 15.31 -17.41
CA GLY A 271 -3.25 16.54 -16.71
C GLY A 271 -3.69 16.61 -15.25
N ILE A 272 -4.26 15.53 -14.70
CA ILE A 272 -4.62 15.44 -13.28
C ILE A 272 -3.48 14.77 -12.52
N GLU A 273 -2.67 15.60 -11.86
CA GLU A 273 -1.38 15.20 -11.28
C GLU A 273 -1.37 15.14 -9.75
N ASN A 274 -2.42 15.59 -9.06
CA ASN A 274 -2.52 15.53 -7.59
C ASN A 274 -2.99 14.17 -7.10
N ILE A 275 -2.37 13.10 -7.59
CA ILE A 275 -2.80 11.70 -7.42
C ILE A 275 -1.64 10.82 -6.95
N VAL A 276 -1.92 9.90 -6.02
CA VAL A 276 -0.95 8.99 -5.41
C VAL A 276 -1.56 7.61 -5.16
N ALA A 277 -0.73 6.59 -4.98
CA ALA A 277 -1.17 5.22 -4.67
C ALA A 277 -0.34 4.57 -3.54
N PRO A 278 -0.93 3.74 -2.68
CA PRO A 278 -0.19 2.84 -1.78
C PRO A 278 0.66 1.83 -2.56
N LEU A 279 1.76 1.37 -1.95
CA LEU A 279 2.74 0.50 -2.60
C LEU A 279 2.43 -0.99 -2.43
N GLY A 280 1.28 -1.43 -2.95
CA GLY A 280 0.83 -2.83 -2.93
C GLY A 280 0.49 -3.37 -1.54
N THR A 281 0.17 -2.48 -0.61
CA THR A 281 -0.32 -2.77 0.75
C THR A 281 -1.56 -1.93 1.02
N ALA A 282 -2.28 -2.23 2.10
CA ALA A 282 -3.30 -1.32 2.61
C ALA A 282 -2.68 0.07 2.89
N PHE A 283 -3.50 1.12 2.72
CA PHE A 283 -3.15 2.48 3.10
C PHE A 283 -2.87 2.57 4.61
N THR A 284 -1.89 3.37 5.00
CA THR A 284 -1.41 3.42 6.40
C THR A 284 -1.53 4.81 7.03
N ARG A 285 -1.46 4.87 8.36
CA ARG A 285 -1.38 6.12 9.11
C ARG A 285 -0.14 6.94 8.78
N GLU A 286 1.01 6.31 8.55
CA GLU A 286 2.24 7.03 8.21
C GLU A 286 2.17 7.66 6.80
N GLN A 287 1.54 6.98 5.84
CA GLN A 287 1.23 7.56 4.54
C GLN A 287 0.26 8.75 4.67
N ALA A 288 -0.77 8.64 5.52
CA ALA A 288 -1.68 9.76 5.84
C ALA A 288 -0.93 10.97 6.42
N LYS A 289 -0.04 10.75 7.40
CA LYS A 289 0.82 11.81 7.95
C LYS A 289 1.70 12.46 6.89
N LYS A 290 2.26 11.68 5.96
CA LYS A 290 3.03 12.24 4.85
C LYS A 290 2.20 13.15 3.97
N MET A 291 0.97 12.74 3.60
CA MET A 291 0.05 13.54 2.80
C MET A 291 -0.38 14.83 3.53
N LYS A 292 -0.57 14.78 4.85
CA LYS A 292 -0.98 15.95 5.64
C LYS A 292 -0.04 17.15 5.52
N ARG A 293 1.24 16.92 5.23
CA ARG A 293 2.22 18.00 4.99
C ARG A 293 1.93 18.82 3.73
N TYR A 294 1.06 18.33 2.84
CA TYR A 294 0.76 18.95 1.56
C TYR A 294 -0.71 19.38 1.44
N THR A 295 -1.62 18.73 2.17
CA THR A 295 -3.06 19.00 2.12
C THR A 295 -3.79 18.44 3.34
N ASP A 296 -4.88 19.09 3.74
CA ASP A 296 -5.83 18.58 4.75
C ASP A 296 -7.06 17.91 4.12
N LYS A 297 -6.99 17.54 2.84
CA LYS A 297 -8.10 16.95 2.08
C LYS A 297 -7.65 15.80 1.18
N VAL A 298 -8.33 14.65 1.29
CA VAL A 298 -8.09 13.42 0.51
C VAL A 298 -9.36 13.00 -0.22
N TYR A 299 -9.25 12.70 -1.50
CA TYR A 299 -10.33 12.13 -2.32
C TYR A 299 -9.99 10.67 -2.60
N PHE A 300 -10.76 9.74 -2.05
CA PHE A 300 -10.60 8.32 -2.33
C PHE A 300 -11.18 7.98 -3.69
N CYS A 301 -10.45 7.19 -4.48
CA CYS A 301 -10.89 6.62 -5.74
C CYS A 301 -10.43 5.16 -5.77
N PHE A 302 -11.12 4.33 -4.98
CA PHE A 302 -10.89 2.89 -4.91
C PHE A 302 -11.86 2.15 -5.83
N ASP A 303 -11.56 0.90 -6.13
CA ASP A 303 -12.37 0.07 -7.02
C ASP A 303 -13.80 -0.06 -6.43
N SER A 304 -14.82 -0.09 -7.29
CA SER A 304 -16.24 -0.09 -6.90
C SER A 304 -16.71 -1.39 -6.23
N ASP A 305 -15.80 -2.31 -5.91
CA ASP A 305 -16.08 -3.62 -5.33
C ASP A 305 -16.04 -3.62 -3.79
N ASN A 306 -16.27 -4.81 -3.20
CA ASN A 306 -16.26 -4.99 -1.75
C ASN A 306 -14.86 -4.78 -1.14
N ALA A 307 -13.79 -5.08 -1.88
CA ALA A 307 -12.42 -4.95 -1.40
C ALA A 307 -12.03 -3.46 -1.33
N GLY A 308 -12.34 -2.67 -2.36
CA GLY A 308 -12.16 -1.23 -2.40
C GLY A 308 -12.99 -0.52 -1.33
N THR A 309 -14.27 -0.90 -1.16
CA THR A 309 -15.12 -0.39 -0.07
C THR A 309 -14.53 -0.71 1.31
N SER A 310 -14.00 -1.92 1.50
CA SER A 310 -13.35 -2.30 2.77
C SER A 310 -12.06 -1.53 3.00
N ALA A 311 -11.28 -1.25 1.94
CA ALA A 311 -10.07 -0.44 2.01
C ALA A 311 -10.39 1.02 2.38
N LEU A 312 -11.47 1.58 1.82
CA LEU A 312 -11.97 2.91 2.17
C LEU A 312 -12.30 2.99 3.66
N VAL A 313 -13.14 2.07 4.17
CA VAL A 313 -13.55 2.04 5.59
C VAL A 313 -12.36 1.94 6.53
N ARG A 314 -11.37 1.09 6.21
CA ARG A 314 -10.13 0.96 7.01
C ARG A 314 -9.26 2.22 7.00
N SER A 315 -9.40 3.07 6.00
CA SER A 315 -8.58 4.27 5.84
C SER A 315 -9.12 5.47 6.62
N ILE A 316 -10.43 5.53 6.87
CA ILE A 316 -11.10 6.65 7.54
C ILE A 316 -10.49 6.98 8.91
N PRO A 317 -10.25 6.01 9.83
CA PRO A 317 -9.69 6.32 11.15
C PRO A 317 -8.33 7.04 11.08
N TYR A 318 -7.48 6.70 10.10
CA TYR A 318 -6.18 7.35 9.94
C TYR A 318 -6.30 8.82 9.56
N LEU A 319 -7.29 9.15 8.72
CA LEU A 319 -7.54 10.52 8.30
C LEU A 319 -8.20 11.34 9.40
N GLU A 320 -9.17 10.74 10.10
CA GLU A 320 -9.87 11.33 11.25
C GLU A 320 -8.91 11.66 12.40
N ASP A 321 -8.01 10.74 12.77
CA ASP A 321 -6.95 10.97 13.78
C ASP A 321 -6.01 12.13 13.43
N LEU A 322 -5.95 12.50 12.16
CA LEU A 322 -5.11 13.56 11.63
C LEU A 322 -5.93 14.77 11.18
N GLU A 323 -7.24 14.83 11.45
CA GLU A 323 -8.12 15.92 11.02
C GLU A 323 -8.02 16.22 9.52
N ILE A 324 -7.93 15.18 8.69
CA ILE A 324 -7.91 15.28 7.23
C ILE A 324 -9.32 15.02 6.72
N SER A 325 -9.91 16.02 6.05
CA SER A 325 -11.21 15.86 5.40
C SER A 325 -11.15 14.84 4.27
N HIS A 326 -12.18 14.03 4.12
CA HIS A 326 -12.21 12.99 3.10
C HIS A 326 -13.50 13.00 2.26
N LYS A 327 -13.34 12.65 0.99
CA LYS A 327 -14.42 12.49 0.00
C LYS A 327 -14.20 11.23 -0.82
N VAL A 328 -15.23 10.82 -1.57
CA VAL A 328 -15.14 9.70 -2.51
C VAL A 328 -15.44 10.18 -3.92
N ILE A 329 -14.58 9.81 -4.86
CA ILE A 329 -14.84 9.91 -6.29
C ILE A 329 -15.59 8.63 -6.68
N ASN A 330 -16.89 8.75 -6.89
CA ASN A 330 -17.74 7.62 -7.24
C ASN A 330 -17.56 7.27 -8.72
N LEU A 331 -17.01 6.09 -9.01
CA LEU A 331 -16.76 5.63 -10.36
C LEU A 331 -18.03 5.12 -11.07
N GLY A 332 -19.16 4.97 -10.37
CA GLY A 332 -20.38 4.41 -10.95
C GLY A 332 -20.14 3.01 -11.51
N ASP A 333 -20.44 2.83 -12.80
CA ASP A 333 -20.30 1.54 -13.49
C ASP A 333 -18.87 1.23 -13.97
N PHE A 334 -17.92 2.18 -13.80
CA PHE A 334 -16.52 1.96 -14.17
C PHE A 334 -15.80 1.19 -13.06
N GLN A 335 -14.91 0.27 -13.46
CA GLN A 335 -14.14 -0.57 -12.56
C GLN A 335 -13.07 0.23 -11.81
N ASP A 336 -12.29 1.01 -12.56
CA ASP A 336 -11.15 1.79 -12.05
C ASP A 336 -11.01 3.13 -12.77
N SER A 337 -10.10 3.98 -12.29
CA SER A 337 -9.86 5.30 -12.89
C SER A 337 -9.22 5.21 -14.28
N ASP A 338 -8.39 4.18 -14.54
CA ASP A 338 -7.81 3.91 -15.86
C ASP A 338 -8.93 3.66 -16.90
N GLU A 339 -9.98 2.91 -16.55
CA GLU A 339 -11.12 2.65 -17.40
C GLU A 339 -11.90 3.94 -17.73
N VAL A 340 -12.19 4.77 -16.72
CA VAL A 340 -12.84 6.08 -16.94
C VAL A 340 -12.01 6.91 -17.91
N ILE A 341 -10.71 7.05 -17.66
CA ILE A 341 -9.83 7.91 -18.44
C ILE A 341 -9.70 7.42 -19.88
N ASN A 342 -9.64 6.11 -20.09
CA ASN A 342 -9.52 5.54 -21.44
C ASN A 342 -10.84 5.67 -22.24
N LYS A 343 -12.00 5.63 -21.58
CA LYS A 343 -13.31 5.77 -22.23
C LYS A 343 -13.73 7.24 -22.42
N ASP A 344 -13.60 8.06 -21.38
CA ASP A 344 -13.95 9.48 -21.39
C ASP A 344 -13.07 10.31 -20.42
N PRO A 345 -11.97 10.90 -20.93
CA PRO A 345 -11.12 11.81 -20.15
C PRO A 345 -11.82 13.00 -19.50
N LYS A 346 -12.92 13.49 -20.10
CA LYS A 346 -13.66 14.63 -19.54
C LYS A 346 -14.48 14.19 -18.34
N LYS A 347 -15.05 12.99 -18.40
CA LYS A 347 -15.77 12.39 -17.28
C LYS A 347 -14.91 12.27 -16.04
N TRP A 348 -13.60 11.97 -16.20
CA TRP A 348 -12.69 11.92 -15.04
C TRP A 348 -12.66 13.23 -14.25
N ASN A 349 -12.59 14.38 -14.93
CA ASN A 349 -12.64 15.69 -14.26
C ASN A 349 -14.00 15.93 -13.60
N GLU A 350 -15.09 15.59 -14.29
CA GLU A 350 -16.45 15.72 -13.76
C GLU A 350 -16.64 14.90 -12.47
N LEU A 351 -16.13 13.66 -12.42
CA LEU A 351 -16.22 12.81 -11.23
C LEU A 351 -15.41 13.39 -10.06
N ILE A 352 -14.24 13.98 -10.33
CA ILE A 352 -13.44 14.65 -9.29
C ILE A 352 -14.16 15.89 -8.74
N GLU A 353 -14.75 16.70 -9.61
CA GLU A 353 -15.50 17.90 -9.22
C GLU A 353 -16.75 17.55 -8.39
N ASN A 354 -17.42 16.46 -8.75
CA ASN A 354 -18.61 15.95 -8.06
C ASN A 354 -18.29 14.95 -6.94
N ALA A 355 -17.05 14.90 -6.46
CA ALA A 355 -16.67 14.02 -5.36
C ALA A 355 -17.60 14.22 -4.14
N GLU A 356 -18.14 13.10 -3.67
CA GLU A 356 -19.20 13.02 -2.66
C GLU A 356 -18.60 12.99 -1.24
N ASP A 357 -19.40 13.35 -0.24
CA ASP A 357 -19.04 13.10 1.15
C ASP A 357 -18.90 11.59 1.40
N THR A 358 -17.83 11.17 2.08
CA THR A 358 -17.53 9.75 2.27
C THR A 358 -18.61 9.01 3.06
N VAL A 359 -19.21 9.63 4.08
CA VAL A 359 -20.23 8.97 4.89
C VAL A 359 -21.53 8.87 4.11
N SER A 360 -21.89 9.92 3.35
CA SER A 360 -23.04 9.87 2.43
C SER A 360 -22.88 8.77 1.37
N TYR A 361 -21.69 8.65 0.76
CA TYR A 361 -21.39 7.57 -0.18
C TYR A 361 -21.54 6.18 0.46
N LEU A 362 -20.98 5.98 1.66
CA LEU A 362 -21.08 4.71 2.38
C LEU A 362 -22.52 4.39 2.83
N ASN A 363 -23.32 5.39 3.17
CA ASN A 363 -24.75 5.21 3.44
C ASN A 363 -25.44 4.61 2.22
N GLN A 364 -25.29 5.21 1.04
CA GLN A 364 -25.86 4.65 -0.19
C GLN A 364 -25.33 3.23 -0.45
N LYS A 365 -24.01 3.05 -0.39
CA LYS A 365 -23.37 1.78 -0.71
C LYS A 365 -23.77 0.64 0.23
N PHE A 366 -23.92 0.93 1.52
CA PHE A 366 -24.31 -0.08 2.50
C PHE A 366 -25.80 -0.39 2.49
N SER A 367 -26.64 0.51 1.96
CA SER A 367 -28.07 0.27 1.74
C SER A 367 -28.36 -0.62 0.54
N GLU A 368 -27.43 -0.73 -0.44
CA GLU A 368 -27.60 -1.57 -1.62
C GLU A 368 -27.94 -3.03 -1.27
N GLY A 369 -29.04 -3.53 -1.81
CA GLY A 369 -29.49 -4.92 -1.61
C GLY A 369 -30.08 -5.24 -0.23
N LEU A 370 -30.29 -4.25 0.64
CA LEU A 370 -30.94 -4.42 1.95
C LEU A 370 -32.38 -3.89 1.94
N ASP A 371 -33.29 -4.63 2.56
CA ASP A 371 -34.62 -4.13 2.89
C ASP A 371 -34.60 -3.43 4.26
N LEU A 372 -34.39 -2.10 4.23
CA LEU A 372 -34.35 -1.26 5.43
C LEU A 372 -35.71 -1.11 6.12
N GLY A 373 -36.81 -1.62 5.57
CA GLY A 373 -38.09 -1.73 6.28
C GLY A 373 -38.10 -2.86 7.32
N THR A 374 -37.17 -3.81 7.21
CA THR A 374 -37.10 -4.99 8.08
C THR A 374 -36.06 -4.85 9.19
N ALA A 375 -36.27 -5.54 10.31
CA ALA A 375 -35.30 -5.58 11.42
C ALA A 375 -33.94 -6.14 10.97
N GLU A 376 -33.93 -7.15 10.09
CA GLU A 376 -32.70 -7.78 9.60
C GLU A 376 -31.90 -6.87 8.67
N GLY A 377 -32.59 -6.15 7.76
CA GLY A 377 -31.94 -5.16 6.89
C GLY A 377 -31.35 -3.99 7.69
N LYS A 378 -32.12 -3.45 8.66
CA LYS A 378 -31.63 -2.40 9.57
C LYS A 378 -30.40 -2.88 10.37
N LYS A 379 -30.43 -4.09 10.90
CA LYS A 379 -29.29 -4.70 11.64
C LYS A 379 -28.06 -4.86 10.76
N SER A 380 -28.22 -5.39 9.54
CA SER A 380 -27.14 -5.58 8.57
C SER A 380 -26.48 -4.25 8.17
N PHE A 381 -27.29 -3.20 7.97
CA PHE A 381 -26.79 -1.86 7.70
C PHE A 381 -26.01 -1.29 8.90
N GLN A 382 -26.60 -1.38 10.09
CA GLN A 382 -25.99 -0.92 11.34
C GLN A 382 -24.61 -1.53 11.59
N GLN A 383 -24.47 -2.85 11.36
CA GLN A 383 -23.18 -3.55 11.51
C GLN A 383 -22.05 -2.95 10.65
N LYS A 384 -22.39 -2.39 9.47
CA LYS A 384 -21.41 -1.78 8.55
C LYS A 384 -21.14 -0.31 8.88
N ILE A 385 -22.18 0.48 9.16
CA ILE A 385 -22.06 1.94 9.30
C ILE A 385 -21.61 2.40 10.69
N ILE A 386 -22.00 1.71 11.77
CA ILE A 386 -21.68 2.12 13.15
C ILE A 386 -20.16 2.25 13.37
N PRO A 387 -19.30 1.31 12.90
CA PRO A 387 -17.86 1.45 13.02
C PRO A 387 -17.32 2.73 12.34
N VAL A 388 -17.89 3.10 11.18
CA VAL A 388 -17.53 4.32 10.45
C VAL A 388 -17.90 5.55 11.29
N LEU A 389 -19.17 5.65 11.73
CA LEU A 389 -19.64 6.77 12.56
C LEU A 389 -18.79 6.93 13.83
N LYS A 390 -18.41 5.82 14.46
CA LYS A 390 -17.57 5.82 15.67
C LYS A 390 -16.16 6.38 15.41
N SER A 391 -15.61 6.18 14.21
CA SER A 391 -14.28 6.66 13.86
C SER A 391 -14.19 8.19 13.71
N ILE A 392 -15.32 8.85 13.47
CA ILE A 392 -15.42 10.30 13.28
C ILE A 392 -15.13 11.01 14.60
N LYS A 393 -14.08 11.85 14.63
CA LYS A 393 -13.61 12.52 15.85
C LYS A 393 -14.36 13.80 16.13
N ASN A 394 -14.70 14.56 15.10
CA ASN A 394 -15.43 15.80 15.25
C ASN A 394 -16.87 15.49 15.72
N LYS A 395 -17.21 15.93 16.93
CA LYS A 395 -18.51 15.60 17.55
C LYS A 395 -19.70 16.18 16.80
N THR A 396 -19.59 17.40 16.27
CA THR A 396 -20.64 18.02 15.47
C THR A 396 -20.86 17.26 14.16
N ALA A 397 -19.78 16.84 13.49
CA ALA A 397 -19.89 16.02 12.28
C ALA A 397 -20.48 14.64 12.59
N GLN A 398 -20.00 13.98 13.65
CA GLN A 398 -20.54 12.69 14.11
C GLN A 398 -22.04 12.77 14.42
N GLU A 399 -22.50 13.80 15.14
CA GLU A 399 -23.91 14.03 15.42
C GLU A 399 -24.73 14.25 14.14
N HIS A 400 -24.20 15.01 13.18
CA HIS A 400 -24.83 15.21 11.88
C HIS A 400 -25.03 13.89 11.12
N TYR A 401 -23.99 13.07 11.01
CA TYR A 401 -24.08 11.78 10.33
C TYR A 401 -24.94 10.76 11.08
N ILE A 402 -24.94 10.76 12.42
CA ILE A 402 -25.85 9.94 13.22
C ILE A 402 -27.31 10.34 12.91
N LYS A 403 -27.61 11.63 12.79
CA LYS A 403 -28.94 12.10 12.40
C LYS A 403 -29.33 11.58 11.02
N ASP A 404 -28.44 11.67 10.02
CA ASP A 404 -28.72 11.16 8.67
C ASP A 404 -29.01 9.65 8.69
N VAL A 405 -28.20 8.87 9.42
CA VAL A 405 -28.41 7.42 9.57
C VAL A 405 -29.70 7.11 10.33
N SER A 406 -30.08 7.92 11.32
CA SER A 406 -31.34 7.72 12.05
C SER A 406 -32.57 7.90 11.16
N LEU A 407 -32.50 8.81 10.18
CA LEU A 407 -33.54 9.00 9.18
C LEU A 407 -33.62 7.82 8.21
N ILE A 408 -32.47 7.34 7.71
CA ILE A 408 -32.41 6.15 6.83
C ILE A 408 -32.99 4.91 7.50
N LEU A 409 -32.71 4.73 8.80
CA LEU A 409 -33.18 3.58 9.57
C LEU A 409 -34.56 3.77 10.20
N GLU A 410 -35.17 4.94 10.06
CA GLU A 410 -36.42 5.32 10.73
C GLU A 410 -36.39 4.94 12.23
N THR A 411 -35.33 5.34 12.93
CA THR A 411 -35.11 5.00 14.34
C THR A 411 -34.84 6.24 15.18
N ASN A 412 -34.92 6.08 16.51
CA ASN A 412 -34.62 7.16 17.43
C ASN A 412 -33.11 7.49 17.41
N GLN A 413 -32.78 8.78 17.21
CA GLN A 413 -31.42 9.29 17.17
C GLN A 413 -30.65 9.09 18.48
N GLU A 414 -31.30 9.22 19.65
CA GLU A 414 -30.67 9.01 20.96
C GLU A 414 -30.21 7.56 21.12
N ASN A 415 -31.07 6.60 20.78
CA ASN A 415 -30.72 5.18 20.80
C ASN A 415 -29.52 4.89 19.89
N LEU A 416 -29.48 5.46 18.69
CA LEU A 416 -28.37 5.27 17.77
C LEU A 416 -27.08 5.92 18.29
N THR A 417 -27.20 7.09 18.92
CA THR A 417 -26.07 7.78 19.57
C THR A 417 -25.46 6.92 20.67
N ASP A 418 -26.30 6.31 21.51
CA ASP A 418 -25.85 5.39 22.57
C ASP A 418 -25.16 4.16 21.99
N VAL A 419 -25.72 3.57 20.93
CA VAL A 419 -25.10 2.44 20.24
C VAL A 419 -23.72 2.81 19.70
N VAL A 420 -23.59 3.95 19.01
CA VAL A 420 -22.29 4.43 18.49
C VAL A 420 -21.31 4.69 19.64
N ASN A 421 -21.75 5.34 20.72
CA ASN A 421 -20.90 5.65 21.86
C ASN A 421 -20.40 4.39 22.61
N ASN A 422 -21.27 3.39 22.76
CA ASN A 422 -20.97 2.15 23.47
C ASN A 422 -20.30 1.08 22.59
N THR A 423 -20.32 1.24 21.27
CA THR A 423 -19.59 0.36 20.36
C THR A 423 -18.09 0.56 20.56
N LYS A 424 -17.39 -0.52 20.94
CA LYS A 424 -15.92 -0.54 20.93
C LYS A 424 -15.46 -0.37 19.49
N VAL A 425 -14.45 0.47 19.28
CA VAL A 425 -13.76 0.57 17.97
C VAL A 425 -13.12 -0.79 17.70
N LEU A 426 -13.82 -1.66 16.97
CA LEU A 426 -13.27 -2.89 16.41
C LEU A 426 -12.63 -2.64 15.03
N LEU A 427 -12.56 -1.39 14.58
CA LEU A 427 -11.63 -0.96 13.55
C LEU A 427 -10.24 -0.87 14.17
N GLN A 428 -9.75 -1.98 14.72
CA GLN A 428 -8.31 -2.11 14.83
C GLN A 428 -7.78 -2.05 13.39
N PRO A 429 -6.81 -1.17 13.09
CA PRO A 429 -5.84 -1.53 12.08
C PRO A 429 -5.44 -2.96 12.40
N ALA A 430 -5.28 -3.82 11.41
CA ALA A 430 -4.20 -4.77 11.60
C ALA A 430 -2.95 -3.90 11.79
N ILE A 431 -2.65 -3.51 13.04
CA ILE A 431 -1.28 -3.58 13.46
C ILE A 431 -0.98 -5.02 13.15
N ASP A 432 -0.11 -5.21 12.18
CA ASP A 432 0.58 -6.46 11.95
C ASP A 432 1.36 -6.76 13.24
N GLU A 433 0.65 -7.03 14.34
CA GLU A 433 1.17 -7.49 15.62
C GLU A 433 1.63 -8.96 15.51
N ASN A 434 1.47 -9.55 14.32
CA ASN A 434 2.18 -10.75 13.88
C ASN A 434 3.51 -10.46 13.15
N ILE A 435 4.03 -9.22 13.16
CA ILE A 435 5.46 -8.95 12.94
C ILE A 435 6.17 -8.85 14.31
N GLN A 436 5.82 -9.74 15.24
CA GLN A 436 6.85 -10.42 16.00
C GLN A 436 7.17 -11.71 15.26
N ASP A 437 8.38 -11.71 14.71
CA ASP A 437 9.17 -12.85 14.31
C ASP A 437 8.85 -14.13 15.12
N LYS A 438 7.88 -14.90 14.63
CA LYS A 438 7.84 -16.35 14.80
C LYS A 438 7.94 -16.92 13.40
N GLY A 439 9.16 -17.28 13.02
CA GLY A 439 9.50 -17.85 11.74
C GLY A 439 8.62 -19.04 11.35
N LYS A 440 7.56 -18.77 10.60
CA LYS A 440 7.00 -19.64 9.58
C LYS A 440 6.65 -18.75 8.39
N LYS A 441 7.55 -18.77 7.39
CA LYS A 441 7.36 -18.09 6.11
C LYS A 441 6.01 -18.49 5.53
N GLU A 442 5.11 -17.53 5.30
CA GLU A 442 4.12 -17.79 4.25
C GLU A 442 4.86 -17.91 2.92
N PRO A 443 4.62 -18.96 2.13
CA PRO A 443 5.47 -19.31 1.02
C PRO A 443 5.08 -18.60 -0.29
N ILE A 444 6.07 -18.47 -1.18
CA ILE A 444 6.02 -17.82 -2.51
C ILE A 444 5.11 -18.59 -3.52
N ILE A 445 4.46 -19.65 -3.07
CA ILE A 445 3.70 -20.64 -3.86
C ILE A 445 2.28 -20.72 -3.27
N SER A 446 1.24 -20.94 -4.09
CA SER A 446 -0.16 -20.93 -3.62
C SER A 446 -0.42 -21.94 -2.50
N SER A 447 -1.47 -21.70 -1.72
CA SER A 447 -1.89 -22.58 -0.63
C SER A 447 -2.18 -24.02 -1.09
N GLU A 448 -2.62 -24.20 -2.33
CA GLU A 448 -2.92 -25.51 -2.93
C GLU A 448 -1.64 -26.32 -3.20
N TYR A 449 -0.62 -25.69 -3.78
CA TYR A 449 0.68 -26.32 -3.97
C TYR A 449 1.32 -26.68 -2.63
N TYR A 450 1.20 -25.81 -1.63
CA TYR A 450 1.75 -26.07 -0.31
C TYR A 450 1.02 -27.23 0.39
N LEU A 451 -0.31 -27.27 0.32
CA LEU A 451 -1.12 -28.39 0.82
C LEU A 451 -0.68 -29.71 0.17
N LEU A 452 -0.54 -29.73 -1.16
CA LEU A 452 -0.08 -30.93 -1.87
C LEU A 452 1.36 -31.30 -1.55
N ALA A 453 2.25 -30.32 -1.32
CA ALA A 453 3.61 -30.60 -0.89
C ALA A 453 3.62 -31.30 0.47
N LEU A 454 2.81 -30.82 1.42
CA LEU A 454 2.70 -31.45 2.74
C LEU A 454 2.14 -32.86 2.65
N ILE A 455 1.09 -33.05 1.86
CA ILE A 455 0.44 -34.34 1.66
C ILE A 455 1.40 -35.35 1.03
N LEU A 456 2.06 -34.99 -0.07
CA LEU A 456 2.91 -35.92 -0.82
C LEU A 456 4.25 -36.22 -0.15
N GLN A 457 4.85 -35.23 0.53
CA GLN A 457 6.18 -35.40 1.13
C GLN A 457 6.14 -35.98 2.55
N ASN A 458 4.98 -35.97 3.22
CA ASN A 458 4.81 -36.52 4.57
C ASN A 458 3.85 -37.73 4.59
N GLU A 459 3.67 -38.41 3.46
CA GLU A 459 2.95 -39.68 3.32
C GLU A 459 1.45 -39.64 3.67
N PHE A 460 0.79 -38.47 3.63
CA PHE A 460 -0.64 -38.31 3.90
C PHE A 460 -1.53 -38.47 2.67
N ILE A 461 -1.11 -39.28 1.69
CA ILE A 461 -1.76 -39.39 0.37
C ILE A 461 -3.24 -39.76 0.44
N GLU A 462 -3.64 -40.53 1.46
CA GLU A 462 -5.01 -40.99 1.67
C GLU A 462 -6.01 -39.82 1.82
N ILE A 463 -5.55 -38.65 2.30
CA ILE A 463 -6.37 -37.45 2.44
C ILE A 463 -6.88 -36.97 1.08
N LEU A 464 -6.17 -37.21 -0.03
CA LEU A 464 -6.64 -36.80 -1.36
C LEU A 464 -7.95 -37.48 -1.76
N GLY A 465 -8.26 -38.66 -1.20
CA GLY A 465 -9.53 -39.36 -1.41
C GLY A 465 -10.74 -38.65 -0.79
N THR A 466 -10.53 -37.68 0.10
CA THR A 466 -11.60 -36.91 0.74
C THR A 466 -11.89 -35.59 0.03
N PHE A 467 -11.07 -35.21 -0.95
CA PHE A 467 -11.22 -33.93 -1.65
C PHE A 467 -12.45 -33.99 -2.57
N PRO A 468 -13.41 -33.07 -2.43
CA PRO A 468 -14.45 -32.89 -3.43
C PRO A 468 -13.84 -32.58 -4.80
N GLU A 469 -14.56 -32.98 -5.86
CA GLU A 469 -14.20 -32.59 -7.22
C GLU A 469 -14.15 -31.07 -7.34
N ASN A 470 -13.09 -30.55 -7.95
CA ASN A 470 -12.86 -29.11 -8.16
C ASN A 470 -12.66 -28.28 -6.88
N MET A 471 -12.39 -28.92 -5.73
CA MET A 471 -11.93 -28.21 -4.54
C MET A 471 -10.62 -27.43 -4.80
N ILE A 472 -9.77 -27.96 -5.66
CA ILE A 472 -8.51 -27.34 -6.09
C ILE A 472 -8.77 -26.54 -7.36
N GLU A 473 -8.56 -25.22 -7.31
CA GLU A 473 -8.87 -24.30 -8.41
C GLU A 473 -7.90 -24.46 -9.59
N SER A 474 -6.63 -24.76 -9.32
CA SER A 474 -5.67 -25.04 -10.38
C SER A 474 -6.03 -26.33 -11.11
N GLU A 475 -6.35 -26.22 -12.40
CA GLU A 475 -6.70 -27.35 -13.25
C GLU A 475 -5.62 -28.44 -13.25
N THR A 476 -4.34 -28.04 -13.31
CA THR A 476 -3.21 -28.97 -13.27
C THR A 476 -3.10 -29.66 -11.91
N LEU A 477 -3.27 -28.95 -10.80
CA LEU A 477 -3.21 -29.55 -9.47
C LEU A 477 -4.40 -30.47 -9.20
N ASN A 478 -5.58 -30.08 -9.64
CA ASN A 478 -6.79 -30.91 -9.54
C ASN A 478 -6.60 -32.23 -10.31
N LYS A 479 -6.00 -32.19 -11.51
CA LYS A 479 -5.61 -33.40 -12.26
C LYS A 479 -4.65 -34.29 -11.47
N ILE A 480 -3.67 -33.71 -10.77
CA ILE A 480 -2.76 -34.45 -9.89
C ILE A 480 -3.55 -35.10 -8.75
N CYS A 481 -4.41 -34.35 -8.05
CA CYS A 481 -5.23 -34.87 -6.96
C CYS A 481 -6.10 -36.04 -7.41
N ILE A 482 -6.82 -35.90 -8.52
CA ILE A 482 -7.70 -36.94 -9.07
C ILE A 482 -6.92 -38.20 -9.42
N LYS A 483 -5.74 -38.05 -10.06
CA LYS A 483 -4.92 -39.22 -10.41
C LYS A 483 -4.36 -39.92 -9.17
N LEU A 484 -4.22 -39.20 -8.05
CA LEU A 484 -3.65 -39.68 -6.80
C LEU A 484 -4.67 -40.08 -5.72
N SER A 485 -5.97 -39.77 -5.88
CA SER A 485 -7.00 -39.86 -4.83
C SER A 485 -7.28 -41.26 -4.28
N HIS A 486 -6.90 -42.31 -5.03
CA HIS A 486 -7.17 -43.70 -4.67
C HIS A 486 -5.95 -44.62 -4.82
N ILE A 487 -4.75 -44.03 -4.83
CA ILE A 487 -3.51 -44.79 -4.91
C ILE A 487 -3.09 -45.24 -3.51
N HIS A 488 -2.67 -46.51 -3.40
CA HIS A 488 -2.09 -47.02 -2.16
C HIS A 488 -0.71 -46.36 -1.91
N PRO A 489 -0.33 -45.99 -0.67
CA PRO A 489 0.95 -45.31 -0.40
C PRO A 489 2.18 -46.00 -1.01
N SER A 490 2.19 -47.34 -1.07
CA SER A 490 3.27 -48.13 -1.69
C SER A 490 3.43 -47.95 -3.20
N GLU A 491 2.42 -47.45 -3.90
CA GLU A 491 2.41 -47.24 -5.35
C GLU A 491 2.72 -45.78 -5.73
N LEU A 492 2.72 -44.88 -4.76
CA LEU A 492 2.89 -43.44 -4.96
C LEU A 492 4.14 -43.11 -5.78
N GLU A 493 5.30 -43.69 -5.45
CA GLU A 493 6.55 -43.39 -6.17
C GLU A 493 6.48 -43.75 -7.66
N ASN A 494 5.81 -44.86 -8.01
CA ASN A 494 5.67 -45.30 -9.39
C ASN A 494 4.71 -44.40 -10.16
N GLU A 495 3.64 -43.94 -9.52
CA GLU A 495 2.65 -43.06 -10.12
C GLU A 495 3.19 -41.63 -10.29
N LEU A 496 3.96 -41.12 -9.32
CA LEU A 496 4.69 -39.86 -9.48
C LEU A 496 5.66 -39.89 -10.67
N LYS A 497 6.35 -41.02 -10.91
CA LYS A 497 7.22 -41.19 -12.08
C LYS A 497 6.44 -41.20 -13.41
N LYS A 498 5.20 -41.68 -13.42
CA LYS A 498 4.32 -41.63 -14.59
C LYS A 498 3.84 -40.20 -14.84
N LEU A 499 3.32 -39.54 -13.81
CA LEU A 499 2.84 -38.15 -13.86
C LEU A 499 3.93 -37.17 -14.29
N ASN A 500 5.18 -37.38 -13.85
CA ASN A 500 6.30 -36.51 -14.23
C ASN A 500 6.67 -36.59 -15.73
N LYS A 501 6.13 -37.56 -16.49
CA LYS A 501 6.33 -37.64 -17.95
C LYS A 501 5.27 -36.87 -18.74
N GLU A 502 4.21 -36.41 -18.08
CA GLU A 502 3.16 -35.60 -18.71
C GLU A 502 3.61 -34.14 -18.73
N GLU A 503 3.68 -33.54 -19.92
CA GLU A 503 4.29 -32.21 -20.15
C GLU A 503 3.56 -31.08 -19.38
N ASP A 504 2.24 -31.21 -19.21
CA ASP A 504 1.38 -30.28 -18.49
C ASP A 504 1.41 -30.45 -16.97
N ILE A 505 1.87 -31.60 -16.45
CA ILE A 505 1.94 -31.92 -15.01
C ILE A 505 3.36 -31.81 -14.47
N SER A 506 4.38 -32.19 -15.25
CA SER A 506 5.78 -32.35 -14.80
C SER A 506 6.30 -31.13 -14.03
N ARG A 507 6.02 -29.92 -14.52
CA ARG A 507 6.44 -28.67 -13.86
C ARG A 507 5.74 -28.43 -12.53
N ALA A 508 4.44 -28.71 -12.46
CA ALA A 508 3.69 -28.56 -11.22
C ALA A 508 4.16 -29.59 -10.18
N LEU A 509 4.39 -30.83 -10.62
CA LEU A 509 4.88 -31.89 -9.76
C LEU A 509 6.30 -31.62 -9.25
N GLU A 510 7.20 -31.09 -10.10
CA GLU A 510 8.54 -30.65 -9.66
C GLU A 510 8.45 -29.58 -8.56
N LEU A 511 7.50 -28.63 -8.67
CA LEU A 511 7.29 -27.60 -7.65
C LEU A 511 6.76 -28.19 -6.34
N ILE A 512 5.85 -29.17 -6.40
CA ILE A 512 5.32 -29.85 -5.22
C ILE A 512 6.41 -30.65 -4.51
N LEU A 513 7.22 -31.41 -5.26
CA LEU A 513 8.25 -32.30 -4.70
C LEU A 513 9.53 -31.59 -4.27
N THR A 514 9.83 -30.40 -4.82
CA THR A 514 10.99 -29.59 -4.42
C THR A 514 10.67 -28.53 -3.37
N TYR A 515 9.43 -28.54 -2.89
CA TYR A 515 8.97 -27.67 -1.84
C TYR A 515 9.60 -28.06 -0.49
N ASP A 516 10.11 -27.11 0.28
CA ASP A 516 10.71 -27.40 1.59
C ASP A 516 9.62 -27.55 2.67
N THR A 517 9.26 -28.79 3.01
CA THR A 517 8.37 -29.11 4.15
C THR A 517 9.15 -29.57 5.38
N SER A 518 10.49 -29.64 5.31
CA SER A 518 11.32 -30.27 6.35
C SER A 518 11.35 -29.50 7.67
N SER A 519 10.98 -28.23 7.65
CA SER A 519 10.97 -27.32 8.82
C SER A 519 9.69 -27.37 9.64
N ILE A 520 8.73 -28.24 9.27
CA ILE A 520 7.39 -28.27 9.86
C ILE A 520 7.33 -29.40 10.89
N GLY A 521 7.22 -29.03 12.18
CA GLY A 521 7.17 -30.00 13.27
C GLY A 521 5.86 -30.80 13.37
N HIS A 522 4.75 -30.26 12.83
CA HIS A 522 3.40 -30.84 12.88
C HIS A 522 2.74 -30.70 11.50
N PRO A 523 3.10 -31.54 10.51
CA PRO A 523 2.53 -31.47 9.17
C PRO A 523 1.02 -31.72 9.17
N GLU A 524 0.50 -32.56 10.06
CA GLU A 524 -0.93 -32.86 10.20
C GLU A 524 -1.77 -31.60 10.53
N GLU A 525 -1.34 -30.79 11.51
CA GLU A 525 -2.05 -29.58 11.90
C GLU A 525 -2.05 -28.52 10.78
N GLU A 526 -0.95 -28.43 10.03
CA GLU A 526 -0.85 -27.48 8.92
C GLU A 526 -1.64 -27.95 7.70
N ILE A 527 -1.69 -29.26 7.44
CA ILE A 527 -2.57 -29.87 6.42
C ILE A 527 -4.03 -29.55 6.76
N ASP A 528 -4.47 -29.81 8.00
CA ASP A 528 -5.83 -29.51 8.44
C ASP A 528 -6.16 -28.03 8.27
N ARG A 529 -5.27 -27.14 8.73
CA ARG A 529 -5.44 -25.68 8.59
C ARG A 529 -5.63 -25.25 7.13
N LEU A 530 -4.78 -25.78 6.24
CA LEU A 530 -4.82 -25.44 4.81
C LEU A 530 -6.02 -26.06 4.12
N PHE A 531 -6.34 -27.31 4.43
CA PHE A 531 -7.52 -28.02 3.94
C PHE A 531 -8.78 -27.25 4.32
N THR A 532 -9.00 -26.95 5.60
CA THR A 532 -10.16 -26.17 6.06
C THR A 532 -10.26 -24.83 5.34
N ARG A 533 -9.15 -24.11 5.16
CA ARG A 533 -9.14 -22.82 4.45
C ARG A 533 -9.56 -22.96 2.98
N ILE A 534 -9.02 -23.93 2.27
CA ILE A 534 -9.33 -24.16 0.84
C ILE A 534 -10.77 -24.69 0.71
N TYR A 535 -11.18 -25.58 1.59
CA TYR A 535 -12.51 -26.18 1.57
C TYR A 535 -13.60 -25.15 1.86
N LYS A 536 -13.35 -24.21 2.78
CA LYS A 536 -14.22 -23.06 3.03
C LYS A 536 -14.45 -22.21 1.77
N LYS A 537 -13.39 -21.98 0.99
CA LYS A 537 -13.47 -21.23 -0.28
C LYS A 537 -14.25 -21.99 -1.35
N TYR A 538 -14.04 -23.31 -1.44
CA TYR A 538 -14.81 -24.20 -2.31
C TYR A 538 -16.30 -24.13 -1.97
N LEU A 539 -16.69 -24.35 -0.72
CA LEU A 539 -18.10 -24.30 -0.28
C LEU A 539 -18.75 -22.94 -0.57
N GLN A 540 -18.02 -21.84 -0.35
CA GLN A 540 -18.53 -20.50 -0.68
C GLN A 540 -18.81 -20.33 -2.17
N THR A 541 -17.94 -20.89 -3.03
CA THR A 541 -18.09 -20.86 -4.49
C THR A 541 -19.27 -21.72 -4.92
N GLU A 542 -19.39 -22.94 -4.42
CA GLU A 542 -20.51 -23.84 -4.72
C GLU A 542 -21.86 -23.30 -4.24
N ILE A 543 -21.93 -22.72 -3.03
CA ILE A 543 -23.13 -22.04 -2.53
C ILE A 543 -23.53 -20.89 -3.45
N MET A 544 -22.57 -20.12 -3.96
CA MET A 544 -22.84 -19.05 -4.92
C MET A 544 -23.40 -19.61 -6.24
N HIS A 545 -22.83 -20.70 -6.76
CA HIS A 545 -23.32 -21.34 -7.99
C HIS A 545 -24.72 -21.95 -7.82
N LEU A 546 -24.96 -22.68 -6.74
CA LEU A 546 -26.26 -23.25 -6.41
C LEU A 546 -27.33 -22.17 -6.29
N ARG A 547 -27.05 -21.04 -5.63
CA ARG A 547 -27.98 -19.90 -5.55
C ARG A 547 -28.34 -19.33 -6.92
N LYS A 548 -27.38 -19.26 -7.85
CA LYS A 548 -27.62 -18.81 -9.22
C LYS A 548 -28.47 -19.81 -10.01
N GLU A 549 -28.20 -21.11 -9.87
CA GLU A 549 -28.99 -22.15 -10.54
C GLU A 549 -30.43 -22.22 -10.04
N ILE A 550 -30.63 -22.16 -8.71
CA ILE A 550 -31.95 -22.16 -8.09
C ILE A 550 -32.81 -20.99 -8.59
N ALA A 551 -32.20 -19.83 -8.83
CA ALA A 551 -32.91 -18.65 -9.32
C ALA A 551 -33.47 -18.80 -10.75
N ILE A 552 -33.06 -19.83 -11.50
CA ILE A 552 -33.37 -19.99 -12.93
C ILE A 552 -34.18 -21.27 -13.22
N LYS A 553 -34.29 -22.21 -12.27
CA LYS A 553 -35.01 -23.49 -12.45
C LYS A 553 -36.41 -23.45 -11.83
N ASP A 554 -37.41 -23.93 -12.58
CA ASP A 554 -38.81 -24.04 -12.13
C ASP A 554 -39.03 -25.13 -11.06
N ASN A 555 -38.13 -26.12 -10.96
CA ASN A 555 -38.10 -27.13 -9.90
C ASN A 555 -36.66 -27.27 -9.37
N ALA A 556 -36.46 -26.98 -8.09
CA ALA A 556 -35.14 -26.87 -7.46
C ALA A 556 -35.05 -27.56 -6.09
N GLU A 557 -35.91 -28.54 -5.80
CA GLU A 557 -35.94 -29.22 -4.50
C GLU A 557 -34.58 -29.88 -4.14
N GLU A 558 -33.96 -30.57 -5.09
CA GLU A 558 -32.63 -31.19 -4.90
C GLU A 558 -31.52 -30.16 -4.68
N LEU A 559 -31.55 -29.04 -5.42
CA LEU A 559 -30.56 -27.97 -5.28
C LEU A 559 -30.71 -27.21 -3.96
N LEU A 560 -31.94 -27.06 -3.47
CA LEU A 560 -32.22 -26.45 -2.17
C LEU A 560 -31.71 -27.32 -1.02
N LEU A 561 -31.83 -28.64 -1.15
CA LEU A 561 -31.26 -29.59 -0.19
C LEU A 561 -29.72 -29.51 -0.19
N GLN A 562 -29.09 -29.56 -1.36
CA GLN A 562 -27.64 -29.43 -1.49
C GLN A 562 -27.11 -28.07 -0.98
N LEU A 563 -27.83 -26.97 -1.25
CA LEU A 563 -27.52 -25.64 -0.74
C LEU A 563 -27.57 -25.63 0.80
N LYS A 564 -28.57 -26.28 1.40
CA LYS A 564 -28.70 -26.39 2.85
C LYS A 564 -27.52 -27.16 3.43
N ASP A 565 -27.17 -28.30 2.85
CA ASP A 565 -26.08 -29.16 3.31
C ASP A 565 -24.73 -28.41 3.28
N TYR A 566 -24.38 -27.78 2.15
CA TYR A 566 -23.16 -26.97 2.05
C TYR A 566 -23.16 -25.77 2.98
N THR A 567 -24.32 -25.17 3.25
CA THR A 567 -24.44 -24.04 4.18
C THR A 567 -24.26 -24.49 5.64
N GLU A 568 -24.73 -25.68 6.00
CA GLU A 568 -24.53 -26.26 7.34
C GLU A 568 -23.07 -26.70 7.54
N GLU A 569 -22.47 -27.31 6.52
CA GLU A 569 -21.06 -27.71 6.52
C GLU A 569 -20.12 -26.48 6.59
N LEU A 570 -20.43 -25.41 5.85
CA LEU A 570 -19.65 -24.17 5.94
C LEU A 570 -19.73 -23.51 7.33
N LYS A 571 -20.80 -23.75 8.10
CA LYS A 571 -20.95 -23.24 9.47
C LYS A 571 -20.19 -24.06 10.51
N SER A 572 -19.92 -25.34 10.23
CA SER A 572 -19.17 -26.21 11.13
C SER A 572 -17.65 -26.06 10.99
N LEU A 573 -17.18 -25.42 9.90
CA LEU A 573 -15.78 -25.09 9.58
C LEU A 573 -15.37 -23.65 9.97
#